data_AF-A0AAV4M342-F1
#
_entry.id   AF-A0AAV4M342-F1
#
_cell.length_a   1.000
_cell.length_b   1.000
_cell.length_c   1.000
_cell.angle_alpha   90.00
_cell.angle_beta   90.00
_cell.angle_gamma   90.00
#
_symmetry.space_group_name_H-M   'P 1'
#
loop_
_entity.id
_entity.type
_entity.pdbx_description
1 polymer ?
#
loop_
_entity_poly.entity_id
_entity_poly.type
_entity_poly.pdbx_seq_one_letter_code
_entity_poly.pdbx_strand_id
1 'polypeptide(L)'
;MLCLVRQADSVIIEVEVDSKAKGKQCLDKVCEVLGIIECDYMGLQYIGPHSENLWLNLRNQIRRQLPGPPPYRLQLRVKFFVPPHLVLQDITLHYSTLMFDEHSSKTDCVQHLLTKLRWRSGGSTDANSNNHNNSSDETPSDEEGQQVSIETDRTTMIHLCQKVLKEHLLLRGIKTNAVIYQFLKEASELEDFGMEQYFVKNRNGETLRIGVGPTGILIHDLNLQLKHNILGSEYS
;
A
#
# COMPACT_ATOMS: atom_id res chain seq x y z
N MET A 1 15.61 23.93 6.34
CA MET A 1 15.08 22.93 7.30
C MET A 1 14.94 21.61 6.57
N LEU A 2 15.37 20.52 7.20
CA LEU A 2 15.46 19.22 6.56
C LEU A 2 14.19 18.38 6.78
N CYS A 3 13.66 17.84 5.68
CA CYS A 3 12.57 16.88 5.66
C CYS A 3 13.06 15.56 5.03
N LEU A 4 12.88 14.45 5.75
CA LEU A 4 13.16 13.11 5.27
C LEU A 4 11.85 12.49 4.82
N VAL A 5 11.67 12.31 3.52
CA VAL A 5 10.43 11.82 2.92
C VAL A 5 10.61 10.38 2.45
N ARG A 6 9.93 9.44 3.09
CA ARG A 6 9.92 8.03 2.70
C ARG A 6 8.97 7.81 1.52
N GLN A 7 9.46 7.17 0.47
CA GLN A 7 8.69 6.74 -0.71
C GLN A 7 7.99 5.38 -0.45
N ALA A 8 7.13 4.98 -1.39
CA ALA A 8 6.41 3.70 -1.36
C ALA A 8 7.36 2.47 -1.40
N ASP A 9 8.50 2.60 -2.07
CA ASP A 9 9.56 1.57 -2.14
C ASP A 9 10.51 1.58 -0.92
N SER A 10 10.17 2.37 0.11
CA SER A 10 10.99 2.60 1.31
C SER A 10 12.31 3.36 1.11
N VAL A 11 12.55 3.94 -0.07
CA VAL A 11 13.66 4.88 -0.29
C VAL A 11 13.36 6.21 0.39
N ILE A 12 14.38 6.82 1.00
CA ILE A 12 14.26 8.12 1.68
C ILE A 12 14.80 9.21 0.75
N ILE A 13 13.98 10.23 0.49
CA ILE A 13 14.39 11.46 -0.20
C ILE A 13 14.65 12.53 0.86
N GLU A 14 15.83 13.13 0.81
CA GLU A 14 16.17 14.28 1.62
C GLU A 14 15.75 15.56 0.89
N VAL A 15 14.86 16.34 1.50
CA VAL A 15 14.35 17.58 0.94
C VAL A 15 14.62 18.72 1.90
N GLU A 16 15.42 19.68 1.44
CA GLU A 16 15.63 20.92 2.18
C GLU A 16 14.64 22.00 1.74
N VAL A 17 13.89 22.55 2.70
CA VAL A 17 12.92 23.64 2.49
C VAL A 17 13.16 24.80 3.44
N ASP A 18 12.60 25.97 3.14
CA ASP A 18 12.71 27.13 4.03
C ASP A 18 12.05 26.87 5.40
N SER A 19 12.54 27.54 6.45
CA SER A 19 11.99 27.42 7.81
C SER A 19 10.51 27.81 7.94
N LYS A 20 10.00 28.65 7.05
CA LYS A 20 8.60 29.09 6.97
C LYS A 20 7.83 28.38 5.85
N ALA A 21 8.41 27.33 5.26
CA ALA A 21 7.81 26.63 4.14
C ALA A 21 6.47 25.99 4.50
N LYS A 22 5.55 26.02 3.53
CA LYS A 22 4.25 25.34 3.61
C LYS A 22 4.41 23.89 3.19
N GLY A 23 3.49 23.03 3.62
CA GLY A 23 3.49 21.61 3.24
C GLY A 23 3.51 21.39 1.73
N LYS A 24 2.79 22.22 0.96
CA LYS A 24 2.77 22.18 -0.51
C LYS A 24 4.17 22.32 -1.13
N GLN A 25 5.00 23.22 -0.62
CA GLN A 25 6.36 23.42 -1.14
C GLN A 25 7.27 22.20 -0.92
N CYS A 26 7.07 21.46 0.18
CA CYS A 26 7.79 20.21 0.39
C CYS A 26 7.28 19.12 -0.56
N LEU A 27 5.97 18.99 -0.73
CA LEU A 27 5.38 18.02 -1.66
C LEU A 27 5.84 18.28 -3.10
N ASP A 28 5.81 19.53 -3.54
CA ASP A 28 6.18 19.92 -4.91
C ASP A 28 7.64 19.54 -5.21
N LYS A 29 8.57 19.78 -4.28
CA LYS A 29 9.97 19.36 -4.44
C LYS A 29 10.13 17.85 -4.51
N VAL A 30 9.39 17.10 -3.69
CA VAL A 30 9.40 15.63 -3.74
C VAL A 30 8.91 15.15 -5.10
N CYS A 31 7.79 15.70 -5.58
CA CYS A 31 7.21 15.37 -6.87
C CYS A 31 8.13 15.75 -8.03
N GLU A 32 8.82 16.89 -7.95
CA GLU A 32 9.82 17.34 -8.93
C GLU A 32 10.98 16.34 -9.04
N VAL A 33 11.55 15.91 -7.90
CA VAL A 33 12.63 14.90 -7.86
C VAL A 33 12.18 13.57 -8.48
N LEU A 34 10.91 13.20 -8.32
CA LEU A 34 10.33 11.96 -8.84
C LEU A 34 9.77 12.09 -10.27
N GLY A 35 9.74 13.30 -10.86
CA GLY A 35 9.12 13.54 -12.16
C GLY A 35 7.58 13.42 -12.17
N ILE A 36 6.94 13.54 -11.01
CA ILE A 36 5.48 13.51 -10.87
C ILE A 36 4.94 14.93 -11.08
N ILE A 37 4.14 15.12 -12.13
CA ILE A 37 3.44 16.36 -12.45
C ILE A 37 2.05 16.35 -11.78
N GLU A 38 1.39 15.20 -11.74
CA GLU A 38 0.05 14.99 -11.15
C GLU A 38 0.10 14.91 -9.61
N CYS A 39 0.77 15.89 -8.99
CA CYS A 39 0.99 15.96 -7.55
C CYS A 39 -0.28 16.12 -6.71
N ASP A 40 -1.41 16.50 -7.33
CA ASP A 40 -2.69 16.69 -6.64
C ASP A 40 -3.32 15.39 -6.14
N TYR A 41 -2.92 14.25 -6.70
CA TYR A 41 -3.30 12.92 -6.18
C TYR A 41 -2.47 12.48 -4.97
N MET A 42 -1.34 13.17 -4.73
CA MET A 42 -0.36 12.81 -3.72
C MET A 42 -0.56 13.64 -2.45
N GLY A 43 -0.05 13.12 -1.34
CA GLY A 43 0.02 13.83 -0.08
C GLY A 43 1.21 13.37 0.76
N LEU A 44 1.44 14.10 1.84
CA LEU A 44 2.47 13.78 2.82
C LEU A 44 1.79 13.34 4.11
N GLN A 45 2.17 12.17 4.63
CA GLN A 45 1.77 11.69 5.95
C GLN A 45 2.91 11.82 6.96
N TYR A 46 2.57 11.92 8.23
CA TYR A 46 3.51 11.86 9.36
C TYR A 46 2.87 11.10 10.52
N ILE A 47 3.71 10.59 11.42
CA ILE A 47 3.26 9.93 12.63
C ILE A 47 3.04 10.99 13.70
N GLY A 48 1.81 11.08 14.21
CA GLY A 48 1.40 11.97 15.27
C GLY A 48 1.92 11.54 16.65
N PRO A 49 1.66 12.35 17.69
CA PRO A 49 2.13 12.09 19.04
C PRO A 49 1.54 10.83 19.70
N HIS A 50 0.40 10.33 19.21
CA HIS A 50 -0.26 9.11 19.68
C HIS A 50 -0.06 7.92 18.73
N SER A 51 0.99 7.97 17.89
CA SER A 51 1.30 6.95 16.87
C SER A 51 0.23 6.80 15.78
N GLU A 52 -0.55 7.86 15.54
CA GLU A 52 -1.55 7.93 14.49
C GLU A 52 -0.96 8.45 13.17
N ASN A 53 -1.36 7.89 12.03
CA ASN A 53 -0.96 8.41 10.72
C ASN A 53 -1.81 9.64 10.38
N LEU A 54 -1.17 10.80 10.25
CA LEU A 54 -1.83 12.08 9.97
C LEU A 54 -1.38 12.63 8.62
N TRP A 55 -2.33 13.17 7.87
CA TRP A 55 -2.04 13.94 6.65
C TRP A 55 -1.52 15.34 7.00
N LEU A 56 -0.41 15.73 6.39
CA LEU A 56 0.12 17.08 6.46
C LEU A 56 -0.80 18.05 5.71
N ASN A 57 -1.20 19.13 6.38
CA ASN A 57 -1.95 20.19 5.73
C ASN A 57 -1.00 21.02 4.84
N LEU A 58 -1.17 20.88 3.52
CA LEU A 58 -0.34 21.51 2.51
C LEU A 58 -0.41 23.05 2.52
N ARG A 59 -1.48 23.64 3.07
CA ARG A 59 -1.66 25.10 3.15
C ARG A 59 -0.93 25.73 4.34
N ASN A 60 -0.67 24.93 5.37
CA ASN A 60 -0.07 25.38 6.63
C ASN A 60 1.45 25.19 6.64
N GLN A 61 2.12 25.93 7.53
CA GLN A 61 3.56 25.78 7.75
C GLN A 61 3.86 24.41 8.35
N ILE A 62 4.93 23.77 7.86
CA ILE A 62 5.31 22.41 8.28
C ILE A 62 5.70 22.38 9.76
N ARG A 63 6.58 23.30 10.18
CA ARG A 63 7.05 23.43 11.58
C ARG A 63 5.96 23.63 12.64
N ARG A 64 4.75 24.04 12.23
CA ARG A 64 3.60 24.27 13.14
C ARG A 64 2.75 23.01 13.34
N GLN A 65 2.97 22.00 12.51
CA GLN A 65 2.17 20.78 12.48
C GLN A 65 2.92 19.59 13.07
N LEU A 66 4.23 19.50 12.81
CA LEU A 66 5.04 18.40 13.31
C LEU A 66 5.61 18.66 14.70
N PRO A 67 5.65 17.64 15.57
CA PRO A 67 6.31 17.73 16.85
C PRO A 67 7.84 17.77 16.70
N GLY A 68 8.49 18.52 17.58
CA GLY A 68 9.96 18.52 17.72
C GLY A 68 10.73 19.34 16.66
N PRO A 69 12.07 19.35 16.78
CA PRO A 69 12.96 19.98 15.81
C PRO A 69 13.19 19.08 14.58
N PRO A 70 13.65 19.65 13.45
CA PRO A 70 14.08 18.87 12.29
C PRO A 70 15.26 17.93 12.63
N PRO A 71 15.47 16.83 11.87
CA PRO A 71 14.80 16.49 10.61
C PRO A 71 13.37 15.97 10.78
N TYR A 72 12.46 16.51 9.96
CA TYR A 72 11.06 16.10 9.94
C TYR A 72 10.88 14.82 9.12
N ARG A 73 10.27 13.78 9.71
CA ARG A 73 9.98 12.53 9.01
C ARG A 73 8.59 12.56 8.41
N LEU A 74 8.51 12.39 7.11
CA LEU A 74 7.29 12.39 6.31
C LEU A 74 7.25 11.13 5.43
N GLN A 75 6.07 10.78 4.94
CA GLN A 75 5.87 9.70 3.98
C GLN A 75 5.09 10.24 2.78
N LEU A 76 5.58 10.00 1.57
CA LEU A 76 4.84 10.29 0.35
C LEU A 76 3.81 9.18 0.12
N ARG A 77 2.54 9.56 -0.03
CA ARG A 77 1.42 8.64 -0.14
C ARG A 77 0.43 9.14 -1.19
N VAL A 78 -0.27 8.21 -1.82
CA VAL A 78 -1.42 8.54 -2.67
C VAL A 78 -2.59 8.87 -1.75
N LYS A 79 -3.10 10.10 -1.87
CA LYS A 79 -4.20 10.59 -1.04
C LYS A 79 -5.55 10.41 -1.72
N PHE A 80 -5.59 10.57 -3.03
CA PHE A 80 -6.81 10.44 -3.82
C PHE A 80 -6.60 9.39 -4.89
N PHE A 81 -7.14 8.20 -4.66
CA PHE A 81 -7.18 7.17 -5.69
C PHE A 81 -8.28 7.50 -6.68
N VAL A 82 -7.92 7.50 -7.96
CA VAL A 82 -8.82 7.75 -9.08
C VAL A 82 -8.73 6.60 -10.07
N PRO A 83 -9.78 6.36 -10.88
CA PRO A 83 -9.72 5.40 -11.96
C PRO A 83 -8.52 5.65 -12.89
N PRO A 84 -7.85 4.59 -13.38
CA PRO A 84 -6.58 4.73 -14.10
C PRO A 84 -6.69 5.49 -15.42
N HIS A 85 -7.89 5.60 -16.01
CA HIS A 85 -8.11 6.37 -17.24
C HIS A 85 -8.04 7.89 -17.03
N LEU A 86 -8.09 8.37 -15.77
CA LEU A 86 -7.92 9.79 -15.42
C LEU A 86 -6.46 10.15 -15.14
N VAL A 87 -5.58 9.16 -14.99
CA VAL A 87 -4.16 9.36 -14.71
C VAL A 87 -3.38 9.31 -16.02
N LEU A 88 -2.65 10.37 -16.32
CA LEU A 88 -1.93 10.53 -17.57
C LEU A 88 -0.48 10.04 -17.48
N GLN A 89 0.16 10.12 -16.31
CA GLN A 89 1.54 9.71 -16.16
C GLN A 89 1.68 8.27 -15.65
N ASP A 90 2.50 7.49 -16.35
CA ASP A 90 2.84 6.12 -15.96
C ASP A 90 3.45 6.03 -14.55
N ILE A 91 4.22 7.04 -14.13
CA ILE A 91 4.81 7.09 -12.78
C ILE A 91 3.74 7.24 -11.69
N THR A 92 2.70 8.05 -11.94
CA THR A 92 1.56 8.23 -11.03
C THR A 92 0.76 6.93 -10.90
N LEU A 93 0.54 6.22 -12.01
CA LEU A 93 -0.09 4.89 -12.00
C LEU A 93 0.74 3.87 -11.22
N HIS A 94 2.06 3.85 -11.41
CA HIS A 94 2.96 2.97 -10.68
C HIS A 94 2.89 3.22 -9.17
N TYR A 95 2.97 4.48 -8.75
CA TYR A 95 2.81 4.87 -7.34
C TYR A 95 1.45 4.47 -6.76
N SER A 96 0.37 4.63 -7.54
CA SER A 96 -0.98 4.21 -7.14
C SER A 96 -1.06 2.71 -6.89
N THR A 97 -0.40 1.90 -7.72
CA THR A 97 -0.35 0.44 -7.52
C THR A 97 0.44 0.05 -6.27
N LEU A 98 1.62 0.63 -6.06
CA LEU A 98 2.43 0.36 -4.87
C LEU A 98 1.69 0.71 -3.58
N MET A 99 0.99 1.84 -3.56
CA MET A 99 0.27 2.30 -2.38
C MET A 99 -1.02 1.53 -2.13
N PHE A 100 -1.69 1.05 -3.18
CA PHE A 100 -2.90 0.24 -3.03
C PHE A 100 -2.59 -1.12 -2.36
N ASP A 101 -1.40 -1.70 -2.59
CA ASP A 101 -0.92 -2.90 -1.87
C ASP A 101 -0.85 -2.67 -0.36
N GLU A 102 -0.25 -1.55 0.06
CA GLU A 102 0.01 -1.25 1.46
C GLU A 102 -1.27 -1.03 2.26
N HIS A 103 -2.32 -0.46 1.63
CA HIS A 103 -3.58 -0.14 2.28
C HIS A 103 -4.63 -1.25 2.22
N SER A 104 -4.59 -2.13 1.21
CA SER A 104 -5.55 -3.21 1.09
C SER A 104 -5.18 -4.36 2.02
N SER A 105 -6.00 -4.58 3.07
CA SER A 105 -5.89 -5.80 3.89
C SER A 105 -6.20 -7.08 3.09
N LYS A 106 -6.62 -6.96 1.82
CA LYS A 106 -6.70 -8.06 0.83
C LYS A 106 -5.34 -8.19 0.14
N THR A 107 -4.32 -8.48 0.96
CA THR A 107 -2.90 -8.64 0.60
C THR A 107 -2.69 -9.67 -0.51
N ASP A 108 -3.66 -10.58 -0.73
CA ASP A 108 -3.55 -11.68 -1.69
C ASP A 108 -3.54 -11.24 -3.16
N CYS A 109 -4.23 -10.17 -3.56
CA CYS A 109 -4.29 -9.79 -4.98
C CYS A 109 -3.06 -8.99 -5.43
N VAL A 110 -2.47 -8.20 -4.52
CA VAL A 110 -1.43 -7.25 -4.87
C VAL A 110 -0.03 -7.79 -4.57
N GLN A 111 0.15 -8.63 -3.53
CA GLN A 111 1.33 -9.51 -3.42
C GLN A 111 1.47 -10.43 -4.63
N HIS A 112 0.34 -10.87 -5.19
CA HIS A 112 0.30 -11.71 -6.37
C HIS A 112 0.75 -10.96 -7.64
N LEU A 113 0.50 -9.65 -7.74
CA LEU A 113 1.02 -8.80 -8.83
C LEU A 113 2.45 -8.30 -8.58
N LEU A 114 2.81 -7.96 -7.35
CA LEU A 114 4.16 -7.54 -6.97
C LEU A 114 5.16 -8.69 -7.07
N THR A 115 4.76 -9.92 -6.73
CA THR A 115 5.53 -11.13 -7.06
C THR A 115 5.69 -11.27 -8.57
N LYS A 116 4.62 -11.07 -9.37
CA LYS A 116 4.68 -11.06 -10.85
C LYS A 116 5.64 -10.00 -11.41
N LEU A 117 5.82 -8.86 -10.74
CA LEU A 117 6.70 -7.75 -11.16
C LEU A 117 8.15 -7.88 -10.65
N ARG A 118 8.37 -8.38 -9.43
CA ARG A 118 9.68 -8.52 -8.77
C ARG A 118 10.57 -9.57 -9.44
N TRP A 119 9.98 -10.66 -9.91
CA TRP A 119 10.67 -11.68 -10.73
C TRP A 119 11.14 -11.14 -12.09
N ARG A 120 10.51 -10.08 -12.62
CA ARG A 120 10.83 -9.49 -13.93
C ARG A 120 11.94 -8.43 -13.88
N SER A 121 12.29 -7.93 -12.69
CA SER A 121 13.33 -6.90 -12.50
C SER A 121 14.69 -7.47 -12.02
N GLY A 122 14.89 -8.79 -12.05
CA GLY A 122 16.20 -9.40 -11.79
C GLY A 122 16.70 -9.36 -10.34
N GLY A 123 15.80 -9.20 -9.37
CA GLY A 123 16.16 -9.34 -7.94
C GLY A 123 16.31 -10.81 -7.56
N SER A 124 17.46 -11.41 -7.86
CA SER A 124 17.88 -12.69 -7.28
C SER A 124 18.12 -12.46 -5.79
N THR A 125 17.24 -12.94 -4.91
CA THR A 125 17.72 -13.36 -3.59
C THR A 125 18.24 -14.77 -3.80
N ASP A 126 19.55 -14.81 -4.01
CA ASP A 126 20.30 -16.04 -4.15
C ASP A 126 19.92 -17.01 -3.05
N ALA A 127 19.53 -18.19 -3.51
CA ALA A 127 19.51 -19.40 -2.74
C ALA A 127 20.86 -19.52 -2.03
N ASN A 128 20.84 -19.49 -0.70
CA ASN A 128 21.95 -19.98 0.09
C ASN A 128 22.03 -21.52 -0.10
N SER A 129 22.62 -21.92 -1.21
CA SER A 129 23.08 -23.26 -1.48
C SER A 129 24.53 -23.35 -1.02
N ASN A 130 24.75 -24.09 0.06
CA ASN A 130 25.89 -24.98 0.30
C ASN A 130 25.85 -25.34 1.79
N ASN A 131 26.15 -26.55 2.26
CA ASN A 131 26.55 -27.81 1.68
C ASN A 131 26.82 -28.66 2.94
N HIS A 132 26.31 -29.89 3.04
CA HIS A 132 27.07 -31.00 3.63
C HIS A 132 26.35 -32.32 3.40
N ASN A 133 26.87 -33.06 2.42
CA ASN A 133 26.81 -34.51 2.39
C ASN A 133 27.48 -35.08 3.65
N ASN A 134 26.82 -35.96 4.39
CA ASN A 134 27.25 -37.35 4.59
C ASN A 134 26.37 -38.08 5.63
N SER A 135 26.19 -39.36 5.33
CA SER A 135 25.57 -40.45 6.08
C SER A 135 26.03 -40.61 7.53
N SER A 136 25.09 -40.91 8.44
CA SER A 136 25.15 -42.09 9.35
C SER A 136 23.92 -42.17 10.26
N ASP A 137 23.40 -43.40 10.36
CA ASP A 137 22.62 -44.02 11.44
C ASP A 137 22.57 -43.30 12.80
N GLU A 138 21.37 -43.23 13.40
CA GLU A 138 21.01 -43.77 14.73
C GLU A 138 19.64 -43.23 15.22
N THR A 139 18.78 -44.16 15.65
CA THR A 139 17.43 -44.00 16.24
C THR A 139 17.47 -43.49 17.70
N PRO A 140 16.35 -43.46 18.47
CA PRO A 140 15.05 -42.79 18.36
C PRO A 140 14.80 -41.91 19.63
N SER A 141 13.60 -41.29 19.77
CA SER A 141 12.81 -41.14 21.01
C SER A 141 11.99 -39.84 21.07
N ASP A 142 10.67 -40.03 21.13
CA ASP A 142 9.67 -39.36 21.95
C ASP A 142 9.87 -37.88 22.32
N GLU A 143 8.99 -37.02 21.83
CA GLU A 143 8.36 -35.98 22.64
C GLU A 143 7.06 -35.49 21.97
N GLU A 144 5.98 -35.55 22.74
CA GLU A 144 4.63 -35.10 22.37
C GLU A 144 4.63 -33.60 22.04
N GLY A 145 4.08 -33.24 20.88
CA GLY A 145 4.01 -31.84 20.45
C GLY A 145 3.05 -31.63 19.29
N GLN A 146 1.75 -31.62 19.58
CA GLN A 146 0.75 -30.76 18.93
C GLN A 146 0.81 -30.67 17.39
N GLN A 147 0.28 -31.70 16.71
CA GLN A 147 -0.09 -31.61 15.29
C GLN A 147 -1.25 -30.61 15.12
N VAL A 148 -0.92 -29.34 14.93
CA VAL A 148 -1.88 -28.28 14.56
C VAL A 148 -1.33 -27.53 13.34
N SER A 149 -1.98 -27.79 12.19
CA SER A 149 -2.15 -26.88 11.04
C SER A 149 -0.90 -26.32 10.30
N ILE A 150 -0.02 -27.18 9.78
CA ILE A 150 1.02 -26.78 8.80
C ILE A 150 0.69 -27.27 7.37
N GLU A 151 -0.08 -28.35 7.21
CA GLU A 151 -0.38 -28.97 5.91
C GLU A 151 -1.32 -28.13 5.01
N THR A 152 -2.26 -27.41 5.63
CA THR A 152 -3.28 -26.60 4.94
C THR A 152 -2.66 -25.39 4.22
N ASP A 153 -1.51 -24.92 4.70
CA ASP A 153 -0.83 -23.72 4.20
C ASP A 153 -0.01 -24.01 2.93
N ARG A 154 0.65 -25.18 2.86
CA ARG A 154 1.44 -25.60 1.69
C ARG A 154 0.59 -25.85 0.45
N THR A 155 -0.57 -26.50 0.60
CA THR A 155 -1.45 -26.82 -0.53
C THR A 155 -2.08 -25.56 -1.11
N THR A 156 -2.47 -24.63 -0.24
CA THR A 156 -3.00 -23.30 -0.61
C THR A 156 -1.92 -22.47 -1.31
N MET A 157 -0.69 -22.48 -0.80
CA MET A 157 0.47 -21.81 -1.42
C MET A 157 0.82 -22.38 -2.80
N ILE A 158 0.83 -23.71 -2.97
CA ILE A 158 1.09 -24.35 -4.26
C ILE A 158 -0.01 -24.00 -5.26
N HIS A 159 -1.28 -24.03 -4.84
CA HIS A 159 -2.40 -23.68 -5.68
C HIS A 159 -2.38 -22.19 -6.08
N LEU A 160 -1.99 -21.31 -5.15
CA LEU A 160 -1.76 -19.89 -5.41
C LEU A 160 -0.63 -19.71 -6.44
N CYS A 161 0.52 -20.36 -6.25
CA CYS A 161 1.65 -20.33 -7.17
C CYS A 161 1.29 -20.84 -8.57
N GLN A 162 0.47 -21.89 -8.69
CA GLN A 162 -0.03 -22.38 -9.97
C GLN A 162 -0.96 -21.38 -10.65
N LYS A 163 -1.80 -20.66 -9.88
CA LYS A 163 -2.64 -19.58 -10.39
C LYS A 163 -1.80 -18.37 -10.84
N VAL A 164 -0.80 -17.97 -10.04
CA VAL A 164 0.21 -16.95 -10.41
C VAL A 164 0.85 -17.32 -11.74
N LEU A 165 1.31 -18.57 -11.87
CA LEU A 165 2.05 -19.05 -13.03
C LEU A 165 1.17 -19.10 -14.29
N LYS A 166 -0.07 -19.57 -14.19
CA LYS A 166 -1.02 -19.58 -15.31
C LYS A 166 -1.33 -18.17 -15.82
N GLU A 167 -1.62 -17.25 -14.91
CA GLU A 167 -1.85 -15.84 -15.29
C GLU A 167 -0.57 -15.17 -15.80
N HIS A 168 0.60 -15.52 -15.26
CA HIS A 168 1.89 -15.06 -15.77
C HIS A 168 2.14 -15.48 -17.22
N LEU A 169 1.80 -16.73 -17.58
CA LEU A 169 1.91 -17.22 -18.95
C LEU A 169 0.97 -16.47 -19.91
N LEU A 170 -0.21 -16.07 -19.46
CA LEU A 170 -1.16 -15.25 -20.24
C LEU A 170 -0.68 -13.81 -20.46
N LEU A 171 0.16 -13.28 -19.56
CA LEU A 171 0.66 -11.89 -19.60
C LEU A 171 2.02 -11.76 -20.30
N ARG A 172 2.54 -12.85 -20.89
CA ARG A 172 3.84 -12.87 -21.57
C ARG A 172 3.79 -12.02 -22.85
N GLY A 173 4.66 -11.01 -22.92
CA GLY A 173 4.74 -10.07 -24.06
C GLY A 173 4.00 -8.74 -23.84
N ILE A 174 3.24 -8.59 -22.76
CA ILE A 174 2.55 -7.34 -22.42
C ILE A 174 3.53 -6.35 -21.74
N LYS A 175 3.45 -5.06 -22.12
CA LYS A 175 4.24 -3.97 -21.49
C LYS A 175 3.84 -3.79 -20.02
N THR A 176 4.81 -3.51 -19.14
CA THR A 176 4.58 -3.35 -17.69
C THR A 176 3.46 -2.36 -17.37
N ASN A 177 3.42 -1.22 -18.07
CA ASN A 177 2.39 -0.19 -17.85
C ASN A 177 0.98 -0.68 -18.22
N ALA A 178 0.85 -1.57 -19.22
CA ALA A 178 -0.45 -2.15 -19.57
C ALA A 178 -0.95 -3.14 -18.51
N VAL A 179 -0.03 -3.86 -17.83
CA VAL A 179 -0.37 -4.71 -16.69
C VAL A 179 -0.80 -3.86 -15.48
N ILE A 180 -0.05 -2.80 -15.17
CA ILE A 180 -0.38 -1.84 -14.10
C ILE A 180 -1.76 -1.22 -14.35
N TYR A 181 -2.01 -0.76 -15.58
CA TYR A 181 -3.28 -0.17 -15.97
C TYR A 181 -4.45 -1.16 -15.80
N GLN A 182 -4.30 -2.40 -16.30
CA GLN A 182 -5.34 -3.42 -16.17
C GLN A 182 -5.63 -3.75 -14.70
N PHE A 183 -4.60 -3.85 -13.87
CA PHE A 183 -4.75 -4.07 -12.44
C PHE A 183 -5.54 -2.93 -11.77
N LEU A 184 -5.15 -1.67 -12.00
CA LEU A 184 -5.85 -0.54 -11.41
C LEU A 184 -7.29 -0.40 -11.94
N LYS A 185 -7.55 -0.87 -13.17
CA LYS A 185 -8.89 -0.90 -13.74
C LYS A 185 -9.78 -1.86 -12.97
N GLU A 186 -9.33 -3.10 -12.77
CA GLU A 186 -10.05 -4.10 -11.97
C GLU A 186 -10.19 -3.65 -10.51
N ALA A 187 -9.13 -3.07 -9.93
CA ALA A 187 -9.19 -2.52 -8.58
C ALA A 187 -10.20 -1.38 -8.46
N SER A 188 -10.33 -0.53 -9.49
CA SER A 188 -11.28 0.58 -9.49
C SER A 188 -12.76 0.19 -9.51
N GLU A 189 -13.06 -1.08 -9.82
CA GLU A 189 -14.42 -1.64 -9.77
C GLU A 189 -14.81 -2.14 -8.36
N LEU A 190 -13.86 -2.17 -7.41
CA LEU A 190 -14.12 -2.57 -6.02
C LEU A 190 -14.86 -1.46 -5.24
N GLU A 191 -15.83 -1.86 -4.40
CA GLU A 191 -16.60 -0.92 -3.57
C GLU A 191 -15.75 -0.13 -2.57
N ASP A 192 -14.63 -0.72 -2.12
CA ASP A 192 -13.68 -0.12 -1.18
C ASP A 192 -12.51 0.62 -1.88
N PHE A 193 -12.54 0.74 -3.22
CA PHE A 193 -11.48 1.42 -3.94
C PHE A 193 -11.38 2.90 -3.58
N GLY A 194 -10.19 3.33 -3.14
CA GLY A 194 -9.95 4.71 -2.76
C GLY A 194 -10.64 5.16 -1.48
N MET A 195 -11.15 4.22 -0.68
CA MET A 195 -11.81 4.50 0.59
C MET A 195 -10.80 4.46 1.74
N GLU A 196 -10.54 5.60 2.39
CA GLU A 196 -9.72 5.67 3.60
C GLU A 196 -10.55 5.20 4.81
N GLN A 197 -10.04 4.21 5.55
CA GLN A 197 -10.79 3.53 6.60
C GLN A 197 -10.40 4.03 7.99
N TYR A 198 -11.40 4.30 8.82
CA TYR A 198 -11.26 4.72 10.20
C TYR A 198 -12.07 3.82 11.13
N PHE A 199 -11.46 3.41 12.24
CA PHE A 199 -12.18 2.67 13.28
C PHE A 199 -12.70 3.66 14.32
N VAL A 200 -14.02 3.62 14.55
CA VAL A 200 -14.69 4.51 15.51
C VAL A 200 -15.56 3.69 16.46
N LYS A 201 -15.97 4.28 17.59
CA LYS A 201 -16.95 3.67 18.48
C LYS A 201 -18.26 4.45 18.45
N ASN A 202 -19.38 3.75 18.37
CA ASN A 202 -20.69 4.38 18.46
C ASN A 202 -21.06 4.68 19.92
N ARG A 203 -22.24 5.29 20.13
CA ARG A 203 -22.77 5.59 21.49
C ARG A 203 -22.98 4.35 22.35
N ASN A 204 -23.15 3.18 21.74
CA ASN A 204 -23.37 1.91 22.41
C ASN A 204 -22.03 1.20 22.74
N GLY A 205 -20.89 1.78 22.34
CA GLY A 205 -19.55 1.20 22.55
C GLY A 205 -19.11 0.20 21.49
N GLU A 206 -19.94 -0.07 20.48
CA GLU A 206 -19.62 -0.97 19.37
C GLU A 206 -18.62 -0.29 18.43
N THR A 207 -17.63 -1.06 17.98
CA THR A 207 -16.62 -0.58 17.04
C THR A 207 -17.16 -0.68 15.62
N LEU A 208 -17.15 0.43 14.89
CA LEU A 208 -17.57 0.53 13.50
C LEU A 208 -16.39 0.92 12.63
N ARG A 209 -16.47 0.58 11.35
CA ARG A 209 -15.52 0.99 10.33
C ARG A 209 -16.17 2.05 9.43
N ILE A 210 -15.60 3.25 9.40
CA ILE A 210 -16.02 4.32 8.50
C ILE A 210 -15.02 4.41 7.36
N GLY A 211 -15.48 4.18 6.13
CA GLY A 211 -14.74 4.47 4.90
C GLY A 211 -15.11 5.87 4.40
N VAL A 212 -14.12 6.70 4.09
CA VAL A 212 -14.30 8.00 3.44
C VAL A 212 -13.57 7.99 2.11
N GLY A 213 -14.27 8.30 1.02
CA GLY A 213 -13.63 8.33 -0.29
C GLY A 213 -14.52 8.93 -1.38
N PRO A 214 -14.20 8.67 -2.66
CA PRO A 214 -14.83 9.35 -3.80
C PRO A 214 -16.32 9.02 -3.97
N THR A 215 -16.75 7.84 -3.53
CA THR A 215 -18.16 7.41 -3.58
C THR A 215 -18.98 7.94 -2.41
N GLY A 216 -18.33 8.52 -1.39
CA GLY A 216 -18.98 9.12 -0.22
C GLY A 216 -18.47 8.57 1.12
N ILE A 217 -19.37 8.45 2.09
CA ILE A 217 -19.07 7.94 3.44
C ILE A 217 -19.80 6.61 3.64
N LEU A 218 -19.04 5.53 3.74
CA LEU A 218 -19.55 4.18 3.99
C LEU A 218 -19.34 3.80 5.45
N ILE A 219 -20.38 3.33 6.13
CA ILE A 219 -20.31 2.85 7.50
C ILE A 219 -20.56 1.34 7.49
N HIS A 220 -19.55 0.57 7.88
CA HIS A 220 -19.60 -0.88 7.99
C HIS A 220 -19.53 -1.34 9.45
N ASP A 221 -20.18 -2.45 9.72
CA ASP A 221 -19.94 -3.24 10.94
C ASP A 221 -18.60 -3.99 10.84
N LEU A 222 -18.15 -4.59 11.94
CA LEU A 222 -16.94 -5.44 11.96
C LEU A 222 -17.04 -6.65 11.01
N ASN A 223 -18.26 -7.07 10.68
CA ASN A 223 -18.55 -8.14 9.72
C ASN A 223 -18.60 -7.66 8.25
N LEU A 224 -18.12 -6.44 7.96
CA LEU A 224 -18.13 -5.81 6.64
C LEU A 224 -19.53 -5.63 6.02
N GLN A 225 -20.59 -5.79 6.82
CA GLN A 225 -21.95 -5.50 6.39
C GLN A 225 -22.17 -3.99 6.39
N LEU A 226 -22.60 -3.45 5.25
CA LEU A 226 -22.92 -2.03 5.11
C LEU A 226 -24.12 -1.68 6.00
N LYS A 227 -23.91 -0.76 6.94
CA LYS A 227 -24.94 -0.24 7.85
C LYS A 227 -25.57 1.03 7.31
N HIS A 228 -24.75 1.94 6.80
CA HIS A 228 -25.20 3.21 6.25
C HIS A 228 -24.30 3.66 5.11
N ASN A 229 -24.91 4.26 4.09
CA ASN A 229 -24.23 5.02 3.06
C ASN A 229 -24.71 6.48 3.17
N ILE A 230 -23.81 7.37 3.58
CA ILE A 230 -24.08 8.79 3.74
C ILE A 230 -23.45 9.47 2.52
N LEU A 231 -24.29 9.64 1.49
CA LEU A 231 -24.01 10.13 0.13
C LEU A 231 -23.39 9.09 -0.82
N GLY A 232 -24.14 8.81 -1.89
CA GLY A 232 -23.76 7.98 -3.04
C GLY A 232 -24.89 7.95 -4.07
N SER A 233 -25.57 9.08 -4.30
CA SER A 233 -26.62 9.23 -5.32
C SER A 233 -26.67 10.67 -5.81
N GLU A 234 -25.67 11.11 -6.55
CA GLU A 234 -25.79 12.22 -7.48
C GLU A 234 -24.66 12.02 -8.50
N TYR A 235 -24.99 12.15 -9.79
CA TYR A 235 -24.21 11.78 -10.99
C TYR A 235 -24.35 10.30 -11.42
N SER A 236 -25.57 9.95 -11.84
CA SER A 236 -25.80 9.00 -12.95
C SER A 236 -25.60 9.70 -14.29
#